data_AF-A0A6N2KBG0-F1
#
_entry.id   AF-A0A6N2KBG0-F1
#
_cell.length_a   1.000
_cell.length_b   1.000
_cell.length_c   1.000
_cell.angle_alpha   90.00
_cell.angle_beta   90.00
_cell.angle_gamma   90.00
#
_symmetry.space_group_name_H-M   'P 1'
#
loop_
_entity.id
_entity.type
_entity.pdbx_description
1 polymer ?
#
loop_
_entity_poly.entity_id
_entity_poly.type
_entity_poly.pdbx_seq_one_letter_code
_entity_poly.pdbx_strand_id
1 'polypeptide(L)'
;MCQPKEEGGMGIKNMETMNKAFIMKLAWGVAQGNSLWVRLLKEKYMKFNRGDDYPKAASRDSMLWKAICQVWQKVHQNISWNLGNGKKILFWKDCWLANYGPLINYINGEIPEDKISCTVADMVNARGEWKWEEFAHLIPIQVMMGIAGNIPSGAGYECRHSNMGAIQEWKLHYTNCV
;
A
#
# COMPACT_ATOMS: atom_id res chain seq x y z
N MET A 1 -30.05 -10.41 -13.64
CA MET A 1 -30.38 -8.97 -13.52
C MET A 1 -29.16 -8.05 -13.30
N CYS A 2 -27.91 -8.51 -13.45
CA CYS A 2 -26.72 -7.66 -13.36
C CYS A 2 -25.73 -7.97 -14.50
N GLN A 3 -26.20 -7.97 -15.75
CA GLN A 3 -25.30 -8.15 -16.90
C GLN A 3 -24.72 -6.81 -17.38
N PRO A 4 -23.50 -6.82 -17.97
CA PRO A 4 -22.93 -5.65 -18.62
C PRO A 4 -23.88 -5.08 -19.68
N LYS A 5 -23.79 -3.77 -19.92
CA LYS A 5 -24.63 -3.09 -20.93
C LYS A 5 -24.40 -3.65 -22.34
N GLU A 6 -23.20 -4.17 -22.58
CA GLU A 6 -22.75 -4.85 -23.80
C GLU A 6 -23.47 -6.20 -24.04
N GLU A 7 -23.97 -6.85 -22.99
CA GLU A 7 -24.73 -8.11 -23.06
C GLU A 7 -26.25 -7.88 -22.94
N GLY A 8 -26.72 -6.63 -23.12
CA GLY A 8 -28.15 -6.31 -23.02
C GLY A 8 -28.68 -6.17 -21.59
N GLY A 9 -27.79 -6.08 -20.58
CA GLY A 9 -28.15 -5.79 -19.20
C GLY A 9 -28.31 -4.29 -18.90
N MET A 10 -28.98 -3.96 -17.81
CA MET A 10 -29.27 -2.56 -17.41
C MET A 10 -28.02 -1.76 -16.97
N GLY A 11 -26.83 -2.38 -16.96
CA GLY A 11 -25.58 -1.72 -16.58
C GLY A 11 -25.47 -1.38 -15.08
N ILE A 12 -26.38 -1.91 -14.24
CA ILE A 12 -26.34 -1.75 -12.80
C ILE A 12 -25.24 -2.67 -12.25
N LYS A 13 -24.19 -2.08 -11.66
CA LYS A 13 -23.12 -2.82 -10.99
C LYS A 13 -23.72 -3.65 -9.85
N ASN A 14 -23.20 -4.86 -9.65
CA ASN A 14 -23.61 -5.72 -8.54
C ASN A 14 -23.44 -4.97 -7.20
N MET A 15 -24.55 -4.69 -6.51
CA MET A 15 -24.57 -3.96 -5.25
C MET A 15 -23.76 -4.65 -4.15
N GLU A 16 -23.71 -5.97 -4.14
CA GLU A 16 -22.90 -6.73 -3.20
C GLU A 16 -21.41 -6.46 -3.42
N THR A 17 -20.97 -6.42 -4.69
CA THR A 17 -19.59 -6.08 -5.05
C THR A 17 -19.24 -4.65 -4.66
N MET A 18 -20.14 -3.69 -4.91
CA MET A 18 -19.92 -2.30 -4.51
C MET A 18 -19.84 -2.14 -2.99
N ASN A 19 -20.72 -2.81 -2.24
CA ASN A 19 -20.70 -2.79 -0.78
C ASN A 19 -19.39 -3.38 -0.24
N LYS A 20 -18.93 -4.52 -0.78
CA LYS A 20 -17.62 -5.11 -0.42
C LYS A 20 -16.48 -4.11 -0.68
N ALA A 21 -16.48 -3.45 -1.83
CA ALA A 21 -15.46 -2.44 -2.16
C ALA A 21 -15.50 -1.24 -1.20
N PHE A 22 -16.68 -0.77 -0.80
CA PHE A 22 -16.81 0.30 0.20
C PHE A 22 -16.30 -0.12 1.57
N ILE A 23 -16.62 -1.34 2.03
CA ILE A 23 -16.13 -1.87 3.29
C ILE A 23 -14.60 -2.01 3.26
N MET A 24 -14.03 -2.48 2.14
CA MET A 24 -12.57 -2.53 1.95
C MET A 24 -11.93 -1.12 2.00
N LYS A 25 -12.55 -0.13 1.36
CA LYS A 25 -12.09 1.27 1.40
C LYS A 25 -12.14 1.83 2.83
N LEU A 26 -13.17 1.50 3.61
CA LEU A 26 -13.27 1.89 5.01
C LEU A 26 -12.21 1.20 5.87
N ALA A 27 -11.99 -0.10 5.70
CA ALA A 27 -10.95 -0.85 6.41
C ALA A 27 -9.55 -0.28 6.12
N TRP A 28 -9.25 0.06 4.87
CA TRP A 28 -8.03 0.78 4.50
C TRP A 28 -7.93 2.16 5.16
N GLY A 29 -9.03 2.92 5.18
CA GLY A 29 -9.10 4.20 5.87
C GLY A 29 -8.81 4.06 7.37
N VAL A 30 -9.27 2.98 8.02
CA VAL A 30 -8.91 2.67 9.40
C VAL A 30 -7.42 2.32 9.52
N ALA A 31 -6.85 1.55 8.60
CA ALA A 31 -5.43 1.18 8.63
C ALA A 31 -4.52 2.42 8.56
N GLN A 32 -4.69 3.28 7.55
CA GLN A 32 -3.78 4.41 7.26
C GLN A 32 -4.21 5.75 7.85
N GLY A 33 -5.51 5.95 8.08
CA GLY A 33 -6.05 7.26 8.41
C GLY A 33 -5.81 7.70 9.85
N ASN A 34 -5.93 9.02 10.06
CA ASN A 34 -5.91 9.67 11.37
C ASN A 34 -7.09 10.65 11.58
N SER A 35 -8.16 10.50 10.81
CA SER A 35 -9.39 11.27 11.02
C SER A 35 -10.03 10.92 12.37
N LEU A 36 -10.88 11.82 12.89
CA LEU A 36 -11.55 11.62 14.18
C LEU A 36 -12.31 10.30 14.27
N TRP A 37 -13.03 9.91 13.21
CA TRP A 37 -13.76 8.65 13.17
C TRP A 37 -12.83 7.43 13.19
N VAL A 38 -11.66 7.49 12.54
CA VAL A 38 -10.66 6.42 12.56
C VAL A 38 -10.06 6.29 13.96
N ARG A 39 -9.70 7.43 14.58
CA ARG A 39 -9.19 7.44 15.96
C ARG A 39 -10.21 6.82 16.91
N LEU A 40 -11.48 7.22 16.83
CA LEU A 40 -12.54 6.66 17.67
C LEU A 40 -12.70 5.14 17.48
N LEU A 41 -12.63 4.64 16.25
CA LEU A 41 -12.67 3.19 16.00
C LEU A 41 -11.45 2.46 16.56
N LYS A 42 -10.23 3.01 16.37
CA LYS A 42 -8.98 2.45 16.91
C LYS A 42 -9.04 2.37 18.44
N GLU A 43 -9.46 3.46 19.08
CA GLU A 43 -9.64 3.53 20.54
C GLU A 43 -10.64 2.50 21.05
N LYS A 44 -11.80 2.38 20.39
CA LYS A 44 -12.88 1.50 20.83
C LYS A 44 -12.59 0.03 20.59
N TYR A 45 -12.01 -0.32 19.45
CA TYR A 45 -11.94 -1.70 18.99
C TYR A 45 -10.53 -2.29 18.85
N MET A 46 -9.50 -1.45 18.64
CA MET A 46 -8.14 -1.94 18.42
C MET A 46 -7.29 -1.93 19.69
N LYS A 47 -7.54 -1.01 20.63
CA LYS A 47 -6.83 -1.00 21.93
C LYS A 47 -7.12 -2.21 22.81
N PHE A 48 -8.27 -2.85 22.62
CA PHE A 48 -8.69 -4.02 23.42
C PHE A 48 -8.31 -5.36 22.78
N ASN A 49 -7.68 -5.37 21.59
CA ASN A 49 -7.24 -6.62 20.97
C ASN A 49 -5.97 -7.13 21.65
N ARG A 50 -6.10 -8.34 22.20
CA ARG A 50 -5.24 -8.97 23.21
C ARG A 50 -4.00 -9.62 22.59
N GLY A 51 -3.17 -8.85 21.89
CA GLY A 51 -1.92 -9.36 21.31
C GLY A 51 -2.10 -10.28 20.08
N ASP A 52 -3.27 -10.27 19.44
CA ASP A 52 -3.48 -10.90 18.13
C ASP A 52 -3.11 -9.91 17.00
N ASP A 53 -2.47 -10.41 15.94
CA ASP A 53 -2.07 -9.63 14.75
C ASP A 53 -3.26 -9.01 13.97
N TYR A 54 -4.50 -9.45 14.23
CA TYR A 54 -5.68 -9.05 13.46
C TYR A 54 -6.88 -8.69 14.35
N PRO A 55 -7.66 -7.64 14.01
CA PRO A 55 -8.83 -7.24 14.76
C PRO A 55 -9.95 -8.28 14.65
N LYS A 56 -10.40 -8.80 15.80
CA LYS A 56 -11.57 -9.68 15.90
C LYS A 56 -12.80 -8.89 16.34
N ALA A 57 -13.96 -9.22 15.77
CA ALA A 57 -15.24 -8.61 16.15
C ALA A 57 -15.98 -9.46 17.18
N ALA A 58 -16.50 -8.82 18.22
CA ALA A 58 -17.36 -9.43 19.22
C ALA A 58 -18.84 -9.41 18.78
N SER A 59 -19.67 -10.25 19.41
CA SER A 59 -21.11 -10.34 19.12
C SER A 59 -21.85 -9.02 19.34
N ARG A 60 -21.40 -8.20 20.30
CA ARG A 60 -21.98 -6.88 20.63
C ARG A 60 -21.42 -5.72 19.81
N ASP A 61 -20.47 -5.97 18.91
CA ASP A 61 -19.89 -4.92 18.09
C ASP A 61 -20.83 -4.46 16.98
N SER A 62 -20.55 -3.24 16.49
CA SER A 62 -21.32 -2.66 15.40
C SER A 62 -21.21 -3.52 14.14
N MET A 63 -22.28 -3.56 13.35
CA MET A 63 -22.30 -4.29 12.07
C MET A 63 -21.20 -3.81 11.13
N LEU A 64 -20.92 -2.51 11.13
CA LEU A 64 -19.82 -1.93 10.36
C LEU A 64 -18.46 -2.50 10.79
N TRP A 65 -18.19 -2.57 12.10
CA TRP A 65 -16.94 -3.13 12.60
C TRP A 65 -16.78 -4.61 12.25
N LYS A 66 -17.86 -5.39 12.39
CA LYS A 66 -17.89 -6.80 11.96
C LYS A 66 -17.55 -6.95 10.48
N ALA A 67 -18.13 -6.11 9.62
CA ALA A 67 -17.83 -6.11 8.19
C ALA A 67 -16.36 -5.72 7.91
N ILE A 68 -15.82 -4.73 8.63
CA ILE A 68 -14.41 -4.34 8.52
C ILE A 68 -13.49 -5.49 8.92
N CYS A 69 -13.74 -6.17 10.05
CA CYS A 69 -12.96 -7.35 10.47
C CYS A 69 -12.97 -8.47 9.42
N GLN A 70 -14.10 -8.71 8.77
CA GLN A 70 -14.21 -9.75 7.72
C GLN A 70 -13.33 -9.48 6.51
N VAL A 71 -13.17 -8.22 6.10
CA VAL A 71 -12.31 -7.86 4.96
C VAL A 71 -10.89 -7.53 5.39
N TRP A 72 -10.62 -7.40 6.69
CA TRP A 72 -9.35 -6.89 7.21
C TRP A 72 -8.15 -7.69 6.71
N GLN A 73 -8.23 -9.01 6.76
CA GLN A 73 -7.17 -9.89 6.27
C GLN A 73 -6.94 -9.71 4.77
N LYS A 74 -8.02 -9.63 3.97
CA LYS A 74 -7.92 -9.42 2.52
C LYS A 74 -7.34 -8.07 2.18
N VAL A 75 -7.71 -7.02 2.92
CA VAL A 75 -7.10 -5.70 2.76
C VAL A 75 -5.63 -5.82 3.11
N HIS A 76 -5.28 -6.30 4.30
CA HIS A 76 -3.90 -6.41 4.78
C HIS A 76 -2.97 -7.19 3.85
N GLN A 77 -3.43 -8.32 3.29
CA GLN A 77 -2.66 -9.14 2.34
C GLN A 77 -2.47 -8.47 0.97
N ASN A 78 -3.35 -7.55 0.59
CA ASN A 78 -3.30 -6.84 -0.69
C ASN A 78 -2.83 -5.38 -0.56
N ILE A 79 -2.35 -4.98 0.62
CA ILE A 79 -1.64 -3.72 0.80
C ILE A 79 -0.24 -3.91 0.23
N SER A 80 0.03 -3.27 -0.90
CA SER A 80 1.39 -3.01 -1.34
C SER A 80 1.82 -1.62 -0.89
N TRP A 81 3.06 -1.48 -0.47
CA TRP A 81 3.67 -0.18 -0.22
C TRP A 81 3.81 0.54 -1.55
N ASN A 82 3.05 1.62 -1.75
CA ASN A 82 3.30 2.52 -2.85
C ASN A 82 4.34 3.55 -2.39
N LEU A 83 5.54 3.47 -2.95
CA LEU A 83 6.65 4.40 -2.69
C LEU A 83 6.32 5.86 -3.02
N GLY A 84 5.26 6.09 -3.80
CA GLY A 84 4.87 7.41 -4.27
C GLY A 84 6.02 8.06 -5.04
N ASN A 85 6.32 9.33 -4.77
CA ASN A 85 7.45 10.02 -5.38
C ASN A 85 8.80 9.77 -4.66
N GLY A 86 8.83 8.99 -3.57
CA GLY A 86 10.04 8.67 -2.83
C GLY A 86 10.72 9.83 -2.09
N LYS A 87 10.20 11.07 -2.14
CA LYS A 87 10.91 12.28 -1.65
C LYS A 87 10.94 12.45 -0.12
N LYS A 88 10.13 11.68 0.61
CA LYS A 88 10.01 11.75 2.07
C LYS A 88 10.43 10.46 2.78
N ILE A 89 10.87 9.47 2.00
CA ILE A 89 11.22 8.14 2.50
C ILE A 89 12.74 8.05 2.44
N LEU A 90 13.39 7.86 3.58
CA LEU A 90 14.83 7.67 3.68
C LEU A 90 15.17 6.27 3.17
N PHE A 91 16.05 6.19 2.18
CA PHE A 91 16.34 4.94 1.49
C PHE A 91 16.89 3.87 2.43
N TRP A 92 17.77 4.25 3.37
CA TRP A 92 18.43 3.31 4.27
C TRP A 92 17.68 3.04 5.58
N LYS A 93 17.00 4.06 6.11
CA LYS A 93 16.46 4.05 7.49
C LYS A 93 14.99 3.64 7.57
N ASP A 94 14.20 3.86 6.51
CA ASP A 94 12.78 3.57 6.52
C ASP A 94 12.47 2.15 6.02
N CYS A 95 11.41 1.54 6.56
CA CYS A 95 10.91 0.23 6.15
C CYS A 95 9.99 0.34 4.92
N TRP A 96 10.57 0.60 3.74
CA TRP A 96 9.77 0.85 2.53
C TRP A 96 9.65 -0.37 1.60
N LEU A 97 10.33 -1.47 1.92
CA LEU A 97 10.19 -2.76 1.25
C LEU A 97 9.35 -3.69 2.12
N ALA A 98 8.22 -4.19 1.60
CA ALA A 98 7.24 -4.93 2.41
C ALA A 98 7.79 -6.15 3.17
N ASN A 99 8.78 -6.84 2.60
CA ASN A 99 9.36 -8.06 3.15
C ASN A 99 10.75 -7.84 3.78
N TYR A 100 11.24 -6.60 3.82
CA TYR A 100 12.55 -6.27 4.36
C TYR A 100 12.38 -5.18 5.44
N GLY A 101 13.13 -5.30 6.53
CA GLY A 101 13.25 -4.21 7.49
C GLY A 101 14.00 -3.00 6.90
N PRO A 102 14.45 -2.05 7.74
CA PRO A 102 15.34 -0.97 7.30
C PRO A 102 16.54 -1.53 6.54
N LEU A 103 16.83 -0.99 5.36
CA LEU A 103 17.91 -1.48 4.50
C LEU A 103 19.29 -1.40 5.16
N ILE A 104 19.47 -0.46 6.10
CA ILE A 104 20.70 -0.32 6.90
C ILE A 104 21.11 -1.60 7.62
N ASN A 105 20.16 -2.49 7.94
CA ASN A 105 20.44 -3.76 8.61
C ASN A 105 21.05 -4.82 7.68
N TYR A 106 21.04 -4.60 6.37
CA TYR A 106 21.48 -5.56 5.35
C TYR A 106 22.74 -5.08 4.63
N ILE A 107 23.43 -4.06 5.14
CA ILE A 107 24.57 -3.45 4.46
C ILE A 107 25.85 -4.24 4.71
N ASN A 108 26.58 -4.54 3.64
CA ASN A 108 27.85 -5.28 3.67
C ASN A 108 29.09 -4.34 3.73
N GLY A 109 28.97 -3.16 4.33
CA GLY A 109 30.01 -2.12 4.33
C GLY A 109 29.55 -0.81 4.99
N GLU A 110 30.28 0.27 4.75
CA GLU A 110 29.92 1.60 5.25
C GLU A 110 29.17 2.39 4.18
N ILE A 111 28.08 3.05 4.57
CA ILE A 111 27.38 4.00 3.70
C ILE A 111 28.18 5.30 3.69
N PRO A 112 28.46 5.90 2.52
CA PRO A 112 28.99 7.25 2.46
C PRO A 112 28.16 8.25 3.28
N GLU A 113 28.81 9.11 4.04
CA GLU A 113 28.15 10.00 5.01
C GLU A 113 27.15 10.96 4.33
N ASP A 114 27.44 11.37 3.09
CA ASP A 114 26.57 12.17 2.22
C ASP A 114 25.32 11.42 1.75
N LYS A 115 25.35 10.07 1.77
CA LYS A 115 24.25 9.20 1.31
C LYS A 115 23.42 8.63 2.46
N ILE A 116 23.82 8.81 3.72
CA ILE A 116 23.09 8.22 4.86
C ILE A 116 21.66 8.77 5.02
N SER A 117 21.44 10.01 4.58
CA SER A 117 20.16 10.73 4.66
C SER A 117 19.48 10.90 3.30
N CYS A 118 19.93 10.17 2.27
CA CYS A 118 19.29 10.21 0.97
C CYS A 118 17.88 9.62 1.00
N THR A 119 17.04 10.11 0.11
CA THR A 119 15.68 9.61 -0.07
C THR A 119 15.63 8.56 -1.18
N VAL A 120 14.55 7.78 -1.20
CA VAL A 120 14.28 6.83 -2.28
C VAL A 120 14.27 7.52 -3.64
N ALA A 121 13.80 8.78 -3.72
CA ALA A 121 13.80 9.56 -4.95
C ALA A 121 15.22 9.88 -5.46
N ASP A 122 16.18 10.08 -4.57
CA ASP A 122 17.56 10.45 -4.93
C ASP A 122 18.33 9.27 -5.53
N MET A 123 17.90 8.04 -5.21
CA MET A 123 18.46 6.78 -5.67
C MET A 123 17.91 6.32 -7.03
N VAL A 124 17.06 7.13 -7.66
CA VAL A 124 16.48 6.86 -8.97
C VAL A 124 16.89 7.98 -9.93
N ASN A 125 17.14 7.64 -11.19
CA ASN A 125 17.46 8.60 -12.25
C ASN A 125 16.18 9.30 -12.77
N ALA A 126 16.34 10.29 -13.65
CA ALA A 126 15.21 11.01 -14.26
C ALA A 126 14.34 10.15 -15.21
N ARG A 127 14.72 8.89 -15.45
CA ARG A 127 13.95 7.91 -16.25
C ARG A 127 13.16 6.94 -15.38
N GLY A 128 13.29 7.02 -14.05
CA GLY A 128 12.64 6.10 -13.14
C GLY A 128 13.42 4.80 -12.89
N GLU A 129 14.69 4.73 -13.30
CA GLU A 129 15.54 3.56 -13.10
C GLU A 129 16.45 3.76 -11.88
N TRP A 130 16.63 2.70 -11.10
CA TRP A 130 17.51 2.70 -9.94
C TRP A 130 18.97 2.95 -10.35
N LYS A 131 19.65 3.82 -9.61
CA LYS A 131 21.09 4.08 -9.78
C LYS A 131 21.92 2.97 -9.13
N TRP A 132 21.80 1.75 -9.67
CA TRP A 132 22.41 0.54 -9.10
C TRP A 132 23.91 0.68 -8.85
N GLU A 133 24.63 1.41 -9.71
CA GLU A 133 26.06 1.65 -9.57
C GLU A 133 26.43 2.32 -8.24
N GLU A 134 25.54 3.16 -7.68
CA GLU A 134 25.80 3.90 -6.44
C GLU A 134 25.69 3.03 -5.17
N PHE A 135 24.88 1.98 -5.16
CA PHE A 135 24.54 1.28 -3.92
C PHE A 135 24.43 -0.24 -4.03
N ALA A 136 24.45 -0.85 -5.22
CA ALA A 136 24.30 -2.30 -5.39
C ALA A 136 25.41 -3.10 -4.68
N HIS A 137 26.63 -2.53 -4.60
CA HIS A 137 27.76 -3.14 -3.90
C HIS A 137 27.58 -3.19 -2.38
N LEU A 138 26.69 -2.36 -1.82
CA LEU A 138 26.43 -2.26 -0.39
C LEU A 138 25.43 -3.29 0.11
N ILE A 139 24.67 -3.95 -0.78
CA ILE A 139 23.53 -4.80 -0.38
C ILE A 139 23.57 -6.20 -1.03
N PRO A 140 23.06 -7.25 -0.36
CA PRO A 140 22.92 -8.58 -0.91
C PRO A 140 21.99 -8.63 -2.14
N ILE A 141 22.25 -9.59 -3.03
CA ILE A 141 21.46 -9.81 -4.26
C ILE A 141 19.97 -10.05 -4.00
N GLN A 142 19.62 -10.70 -2.87
CA GLN A 142 18.24 -10.94 -2.47
C GLN A 142 17.47 -9.62 -2.25
N VAL A 143 18.13 -8.66 -1.59
CA VAL A 143 17.57 -7.33 -1.34
C VAL A 143 17.45 -6.54 -2.64
N MET A 144 18.44 -6.65 -3.54
CA MET A 144 18.38 -6.03 -4.87
C MET A 144 17.14 -6.45 -5.67
N MET A 145 16.79 -7.75 -5.63
CA MET A 145 15.56 -8.23 -6.28
C MET A 145 14.29 -7.60 -5.68
N GLY A 146 14.26 -7.39 -4.37
CA GLY A 146 13.18 -6.67 -3.69
C GLY A 146 13.06 -5.22 -4.13
N ILE A 147 14.19 -4.52 -4.25
CA ILE A 147 14.26 -3.13 -4.73
C ILE A 147 13.82 -3.02 -6.19
N ALA A 148 14.28 -3.93 -7.05
CA ALA A 148 13.93 -3.93 -8.47
C ALA A 148 12.42 -4.04 -8.72
N GLY A 149 11.69 -4.75 -7.85
CA GLY A 149 10.23 -4.90 -7.93
C GLY A 149 9.43 -3.68 -7.47
N ASN A 150 10.06 -2.67 -6.87
CA ASN A 150 9.37 -1.53 -6.24
C ASN A 150 9.88 -0.19 -6.79
N ILE A 151 9.40 0.27 -7.94
CA ILE A 151 9.87 1.53 -8.56
C ILE A 151 9.02 2.73 -8.07
N PRO A 152 9.63 3.86 -7.63
CA PRO A 152 8.89 5.06 -7.26
C PRO A 152 8.12 5.66 -8.45
N SER A 153 6.85 5.99 -8.23
CA SER A 153 5.92 6.47 -9.26
C SER A 153 6.17 7.89 -9.78
N GLY A 154 7.20 8.58 -9.31
CA GLY A 154 7.46 10.00 -9.62
C GLY A 154 8.76 10.29 -10.39
N ALA A 155 9.52 9.27 -10.81
CA ALA A 155 10.90 9.46 -11.23
C ALA A 155 11.14 9.50 -12.75
N GLY A 156 10.11 9.47 -13.61
CA GLY A 156 10.35 9.63 -15.06
C GLY A 156 9.19 9.41 -16.02
N TYR A 157 7.99 9.16 -15.52
CA TYR A 157 6.80 9.05 -16.34
C TYR A 157 5.72 10.01 -15.83
N GLU A 158 5.53 11.10 -16.56
CA GLU A 158 4.16 11.58 -16.73
C GLU A 158 3.38 10.40 -17.33
N CYS A 159 2.57 9.73 -16.52
CA CYS A 159 1.57 8.79 -17.02
C CYS A 159 0.70 9.54 -18.05
N ARG A 160 0.98 9.34 -19.34
CA ARG A 160 0.09 9.72 -20.44
C ARG A 160 -1.23 8.99 -20.20
N HIS A 161 -2.23 9.77 -19.81
CA HIS A 161 -3.48 9.43 -19.12
C HIS A 161 -3.36 9.35 -17.59
N SER A 162 -3.33 10.51 -16.93
CA SER A 162 -4.58 11.11 -16.43
C SER A 162 -4.32 12.52 -15.92
N ASN A 163 -4.77 13.50 -16.70
CA ASN A 163 -4.95 14.86 -16.22
C ASN A 163 -6.24 14.88 -15.37
N MET A 164 -6.11 14.68 -14.06
CA MET A 164 -7.15 15.06 -13.09
C MET A 164 -6.50 15.08 -11.71
N GLY A 165 -6.43 16.27 -11.12
CA GLY A 165 -5.77 16.50 -9.85
C GLY A 165 -6.31 15.62 -8.72
N ALA A 166 -5.38 15.15 -7.89
CA ALA A 166 -5.61 14.84 -6.48
C ALA A 166 -6.89 14.03 -6.15
N ILE A 167 -7.09 12.84 -6.72
CA ILE A 167 -7.97 11.85 -6.09
C ILE A 167 -7.34 10.45 -6.15
N GLN A 168 -7.23 9.90 -4.95
CA GLN A 168 -6.83 8.57 -4.56
C GLN A 168 -7.91 7.56 -5.02
N GLU A 169 -7.84 7.10 -6.27
CA GLU A 169 -8.74 6.07 -6.82
C GLU A 169 -7.98 4.84 -7.34
N TRP A 170 -8.30 3.69 -6.74
CA TRP A 170 -7.72 2.38 -7.01
C TRP A 170 -8.44 1.70 -8.18
N LYS A 171 -7.69 1.23 -9.19
CA LYS A 171 -8.16 0.15 -10.07
C LYS A 171 -7.89 -1.18 -9.38
N LEU A 172 -8.91 -1.74 -8.73
CA LEU A 172 -8.94 -3.17 -8.42
C LEU A 172 -9.03 -3.92 -9.76
N HIS A 173 -7.92 -4.48 -10.23
CA HIS A 173 -7.96 -5.52 -11.25
C HIS A 173 -8.58 -6.77 -10.62
N TYR A 174 -9.90 -6.90 -10.74
CA TYR A 174 -10.59 -8.17 -10.55
C TYR A 174 -10.33 -9.02 -11.79
N THR A 175 -9.30 -9.85 -11.75
CA THR A 175 -9.19 -11.02 -12.63
C THR A 175 -9.58 -12.26 -11.84
N ASN A 176 -10.77 -12.77 -12.18
CA ASN A 176 -11.19 -14.18 -12.18
C ASN A 176 -10.88 -15.04 -10.94
N CYS A 177 -11.89 -15.23 -10.10
CA CYS A 177 -12.23 -16.58 -9.61
C CYS A 177 -13.74 -16.75 -9.81
N VAL A 178 -14.09 -17.43 -10.90
CA VAL A 178 -15.34 -18.19 -11.05
C VAL A 178 -15.22 -19.44 -10.18
#